data_AF-A0A7M1QV47-F1
#
_entry.id   AF-A0A7M1QV47-F1
#
_cell.length_a   1.000
_cell.length_b   1.000
_cell.length_c   1.000
_cell.angle_alpha   90.00
_cell.angle_beta   90.00
_cell.angle_gamma   90.00
#
_symmetry.space_group_name_H-M   'P 1'
#
loop_
_entity.id
_entity.type
_entity.pdbx_description
1 polymer ?
#
loop_
_entity_poly.entity_id
_entity_poly.type
_entity_poly.pdbx_seq_one_letter_code
_entity_poly.pdbx_strand_id
1 'polypeptide(L)'
;MSDKRNLGDSVPAEAWRKFHKVTPIAKGGMVWVVLAIAVYNILQQILENGMDGFTDLLDHITWLIGIAIFAGLIVLTLLVILFSWVSWKYQSFAIVDSGIHKRTGVLIKNHSHMRWDRVQTVEVEQRLFGRIFGFGSVKIESAGGEPATELGLLTMEDCAKLRKEVLTGLANARAGRPIGMGLSATDVVGREPGTELPAAVGQPDDGVVDGSQAFGQAAGPVVPIFDPDDTENDRLIFELPTSRLIAAQFLSMGAVITIVGTIVVIGVSIWLHSALMAMVVLLFGAVVSIVQSGLAAYGTKVYISENGLRVRAGLTKLTTRSMPPARMHAIELHRPILWRWKDWWKVSATLAGGNALENAGEATKAGIVIPVGTREEALQTLWTMLPDAGTDDDAALIRDALDGLGTGRFFLSAPGRAKWFDPITYKSRGICLTPRVAVIRRGRFSRKVTFVWQDHTQSLRMSQGPIQRRLQLGDINFDMVNVQHYTRHKNMAIDEVERMIWVENDLTAKARHVGVSESIDDWRERVRV
;
A
#
# COMPACT_ATOMS: atom_id res chain seq x y z
N MET A 1 29.67 41.40 -9.50
CA MET A 1 28.56 40.90 -8.67
C MET A 1 28.14 39.56 -9.23
N SER A 2 28.46 38.47 -8.54
CA SER A 2 28.12 37.10 -8.98
C SER A 2 26.62 36.89 -8.82
N ASP A 3 25.92 36.76 -9.95
CA ASP A 3 24.51 36.36 -10.02
C ASP A 3 24.39 34.92 -9.48
N LYS A 4 24.19 34.80 -8.16
CA LYS A 4 24.03 33.52 -7.49
C LYS A 4 22.65 32.97 -7.81
N ARG A 5 22.51 32.36 -8.99
CA ARG A 5 21.33 31.56 -9.35
C ARG A 5 21.14 30.49 -8.28
N ASN A 6 20.04 30.56 -7.55
CA ASN A 6 19.68 29.56 -6.56
C ASN A 6 18.98 28.38 -7.26
N LEU A 7 19.07 27.19 -6.66
CA LEU A 7 18.38 26.02 -7.22
C LEU A 7 16.87 26.28 -7.23
N GLY A 8 16.28 26.25 -8.44
CA GLY A 8 14.85 26.36 -8.68
C GLY A 8 14.31 27.76 -8.93
N ASP A 9 15.14 28.73 -9.30
CA ASP A 9 14.71 30.09 -9.69
C ASP A 9 13.75 30.11 -10.90
N SER A 10 13.57 28.96 -11.58
CA SER A 10 12.55 28.77 -12.63
C SER A 10 11.11 28.70 -12.11
N VAL A 11 10.91 28.60 -10.80
CA VAL A 11 9.58 28.53 -10.16
C VAL A 11 9.26 29.88 -9.53
N PRO A 12 8.08 30.48 -9.81
CA PRO A 12 7.65 31.74 -9.21
C PRO A 12 7.75 31.70 -7.68
N ALA A 13 8.23 32.79 -7.07
CA ALA A 13 8.43 32.88 -5.63
C ALA A 13 7.13 32.63 -4.83
N GLU A 14 5.99 33.01 -5.42
CA GLU A 14 4.64 32.89 -4.84
C GLU A 14 4.10 31.46 -4.83
N ALA A 15 4.64 30.56 -5.66
CA ALA A 15 4.21 29.17 -5.72
C ALA A 15 4.80 28.30 -4.59
N TRP A 16 5.79 28.82 -3.83
CA TRP A 16 6.45 28.09 -2.76
C TRP A 16 5.63 28.08 -1.48
N ARG A 17 5.13 26.90 -1.10
CA ARG A 17 4.44 26.63 0.16
C ARG A 17 5.40 25.98 1.16
N LYS A 18 5.32 26.43 2.41
CA LYS A 18 6.08 25.85 3.53
C LYS A 18 5.31 24.69 4.15
N PHE A 19 6.03 23.69 4.64
CA PHE A 19 5.43 22.60 5.41
C PHE A 19 4.95 23.09 6.78
N HIS A 20 3.96 22.40 7.36
CA HIS A 20 3.43 22.75 8.68
C HIS A 20 4.50 22.67 9.78
N LYS A 21 4.38 23.53 10.81
CA LYS A 21 5.35 23.73 11.90
C LYS A 21 5.63 22.47 12.74
N VAL A 22 4.78 21.46 12.65
CA VAL A 22 4.86 20.22 13.44
C VAL A 22 5.75 19.14 12.79
N THR A 23 6.07 19.29 11.49
CA THR A 23 6.96 18.36 10.75
C THR A 23 8.28 18.02 11.46
N PRO A 24 9.04 18.97 12.04
CA PRO A 24 10.30 18.66 12.71
C PRO A 24 10.14 17.88 14.01
N ILE A 25 9.03 18.04 14.73
CA ILE A 25 8.75 17.31 15.99
C ILE A 25 8.47 15.84 15.68
N ALA A 26 7.69 15.57 14.62
CA ALA A 26 7.34 14.20 14.22
C ALA A 26 8.53 13.42 13.63
N LYS A 27 9.44 14.08 12.89
CA LYS A 27 10.71 13.46 12.47
C LYS A 27 11.68 13.25 13.63
N GLY A 28 11.55 14.04 14.70
CA GLY A 28 12.30 13.92 15.95
C GLY A 28 11.87 12.78 16.87
N GLY A 29 10.88 11.96 16.50
CA GLY A 29 10.37 10.84 17.31
C GLY A 29 11.44 9.86 17.82
N MET A 30 12.56 9.73 17.09
CA MET A 30 13.70 8.91 17.53
C MET A 30 14.32 9.41 18.84
N VAL A 31 14.32 10.73 19.06
CA VAL A 31 14.79 11.36 20.32
C VAL A 31 13.88 10.97 21.48
N TRP A 32 12.56 10.96 21.27
CA TRP A 32 11.59 10.55 22.28
C TRP A 32 11.68 9.06 22.58
N VAL A 33 12.00 8.21 21.60
CA VAL A 33 12.25 6.78 21.84
C VAL A 33 13.52 6.57 22.65
N VAL A 34 14.62 7.24 22.32
CA VAL A 34 15.87 7.17 23.09
C VAL A 34 15.65 7.69 24.52
N LEU A 35 14.92 8.80 24.67
CA LEU A 35 14.56 9.35 25.97
C LEU A 35 13.65 8.40 26.75
N ALA A 36 12.64 7.79 26.11
CA ALA A 36 11.75 6.85 26.75
C ALA A 36 12.46 5.56 27.18
N ILE A 37 13.41 5.06 26.38
CA ILE A 37 14.26 3.91 26.76
C ILE A 37 15.16 4.29 27.94
N ALA A 38 15.78 5.48 27.92
CA ALA A 38 16.59 5.97 29.03
C ALA A 38 15.76 6.11 30.32
N VAL A 39 14.59 6.74 30.23
CA VAL A 39 13.65 6.91 31.34
C VAL A 39 13.13 5.55 31.84
N TYR A 40 12.80 4.62 30.94
CA TYR A 40 12.35 3.28 31.30
C TYR A 40 13.43 2.50 32.04
N ASN A 41 14.69 2.55 31.58
CA ASN A 41 15.80 1.90 32.27
C ASN A 41 16.03 2.50 33.67
N ILE A 42 15.96 3.83 33.80
CA ILE A 42 16.06 4.50 35.10
C ILE A 42 14.88 4.09 36.01
N LEU A 43 13.67 4.06 35.48
CA LEU A 43 12.46 3.74 36.23
C LEU A 43 12.45 2.27 36.69
N GLN A 44 12.87 1.33 35.83
CA GLN A 44 13.01 -0.08 36.19
C GLN A 44 14.05 -0.28 37.29
N GLN A 45 15.18 0.42 37.21
CA GLN A 45 16.23 0.32 38.21
C GLN A 45 15.80 0.85 39.59
N ILE A 46 14.95 1.89 39.62
CA ILE A 46 14.32 2.41 40.84
C ILE A 46 13.27 1.42 41.38
N LEU A 47 12.54 0.73 40.49
CA LEU A 47 11.49 -0.21 40.89
C LEU A 47 12.06 -1.51 41.50
N GLU A 48 13.14 -2.04 40.93
CA GLU A 48 13.74 -3.32 41.37
C GLU A 48 14.58 -3.18 42.63
N ASN A 49 15.28 -2.06 42.80
CA ASN A 49 16.25 -1.87 43.88
C ASN A 49 15.84 -0.78 44.88
N GLY A 50 14.62 -0.25 44.75
CA GLY A 50 14.15 0.90 45.54
C GLY A 50 14.98 2.17 45.33
N MET A 51 14.91 3.10 46.27
CA MET A 51 15.75 4.30 46.26
C MET A 51 17.24 3.96 46.47
N ASP A 52 17.53 2.75 46.97
CA ASP A 52 18.88 2.26 47.24
C ASP A 52 19.65 1.88 45.97
N GLY A 53 18.99 1.35 44.93
CA GLY A 53 19.64 1.13 43.62
C GLY A 53 19.81 2.40 42.79
N PHE A 54 19.04 3.46 43.07
CA PHE A 54 19.33 4.79 42.56
C PHE A 54 20.58 5.38 43.22
N THR A 55 20.76 5.18 44.54
CA THR A 55 21.99 5.59 45.24
C THR A 55 23.20 4.74 44.85
N ASP A 56 23.05 3.44 44.61
CA ASP A 56 24.17 2.55 44.22
C ASP A 56 24.62 2.81 42.76
N LEU A 57 23.69 3.15 41.87
CA LEU A 57 24.00 3.67 40.51
C LEU A 57 24.73 5.03 40.56
N LEU A 58 24.37 5.89 41.52
CA LEU A 58 25.02 7.19 41.77
C LEU A 58 26.38 7.06 42.47
N ASP A 59 26.62 5.98 43.23
CA ASP A 59 27.88 5.72 43.93
C ASP A 59 28.90 4.95 43.06
N HIS A 60 28.46 4.05 42.18
CA HIS A 60 29.35 3.27 41.29
C HIS A 60 29.83 4.07 40.06
N ILE A 61 29.08 5.11 39.68
CA ILE A 61 29.45 6.07 38.63
C ILE A 61 29.72 7.37 39.36
N THR A 62 31.00 7.76 39.56
CA THR A 62 31.35 9.02 40.24
C THR A 62 30.37 10.12 39.83
N TRP A 63 29.70 10.77 40.78
CA TRP A 63 28.60 11.74 40.57
C TRP A 63 28.80 12.71 39.37
N LEU A 64 30.05 13.09 39.10
CA LEU A 64 30.45 13.90 37.94
C LEU A 64 30.26 13.22 36.57
N ILE A 65 30.53 11.92 36.44
CA ILE A 65 30.34 11.14 35.20
C ILE A 65 28.84 10.92 34.93
N GLY A 66 28.03 10.64 35.96
CA GLY A 66 26.58 10.50 35.82
C GLY A 66 25.91 11.80 35.36
N ILE A 67 26.28 12.93 35.97
CA ILE A 67 25.84 14.26 35.54
C ILE A 67 26.33 14.57 34.12
N ALA A 68 27.57 14.22 33.78
CA ALA A 68 28.10 14.45 32.44
C ALA A 68 27.37 13.65 31.35
N ILE A 69 26.98 12.39 31.62
CA ILE A 69 26.20 11.56 30.69
C ILE A 69 24.79 12.15 30.53
N PHE A 70 24.13 12.52 31.63
CA PHE A 70 22.79 13.09 31.60
C PHE A 70 22.77 14.47 30.92
N ALA A 71 23.72 15.35 31.25
CA ALA A 71 23.91 16.63 30.58
C ALA A 71 24.25 16.44 29.10
N GLY A 72 25.08 15.46 28.76
CA GLY A 72 25.39 15.08 27.39
C GLY A 72 24.16 14.64 26.60
N LEU A 73 23.27 13.85 27.20
CA LEU A 73 22.03 13.39 26.58
C LEU A 73 21.02 14.54 26.38
N ILE A 74 20.94 15.47 27.34
CA ILE A 74 20.14 16.70 27.21
C ILE A 74 20.68 17.60 26.09
N VAL A 75 21.99 17.84 26.06
CA VAL A 75 22.62 18.67 25.02
C VAL A 75 22.44 18.02 23.65
N LEU A 76 22.64 16.71 23.53
CA LEU A 76 22.40 15.96 22.30
C LEU A 76 20.93 16.10 21.86
N THR A 77 19.99 15.99 22.79
CA THR A 77 18.55 16.18 22.53
C THR A 77 18.24 17.59 22.00
N LEU A 78 18.77 18.62 22.66
CA LEU A 78 18.60 20.02 22.22
C LEU A 78 19.22 20.27 20.84
N LEU A 79 20.41 19.70 20.56
CA LEU A 79 21.05 19.81 19.25
C LEU A 79 20.23 19.12 18.16
N VAL A 80 19.65 17.95 18.43
CA VAL A 80 18.78 17.26 17.47
C VAL A 80 17.50 18.06 17.21
N ILE A 81 16.88 18.63 18.25
CA ILE A 81 15.70 19.50 18.12
C ILE A 81 16.05 20.74 17.28
N LEU A 82 17.17 21.40 17.57
CA LEU A 82 17.64 22.56 16.84
C LEU A 82 17.93 22.23 15.37
N PHE A 83 18.65 21.14 15.11
CA PHE A 83 18.93 20.67 13.75
C PHE A 83 17.65 20.34 12.99
N SER A 84 16.68 19.69 13.65
CA SER A 84 15.36 19.39 13.06
C SER A 84 14.59 20.67 12.72
N TRP A 85 14.57 21.66 13.62
CA TRP A 85 13.92 22.95 13.41
C TRP A 85 14.54 23.75 12.26
N VAL A 86 15.88 23.80 12.21
CA VAL A 86 16.61 24.42 11.10
C VAL A 86 16.31 23.68 9.80
N SER A 87 16.37 22.35 9.80
CA SER A 87 16.05 21.52 8.63
C SER A 87 14.65 21.80 8.08
N TRP A 88 13.63 21.89 8.95
CA TRP A 88 12.26 22.23 8.56
C TRP A 88 12.15 23.60 7.89
N LYS A 89 12.86 24.63 8.40
CA LYS A 89 12.83 25.98 7.80
C LYS A 89 13.29 26.01 6.33
N TYR A 90 14.14 25.07 5.93
CA TYR A 90 14.66 24.95 4.56
C TYR A 90 13.91 23.90 3.71
N GLN A 91 12.79 23.36 4.20
CA GLN A 91 11.90 22.49 3.42
C GLN A 91 10.75 23.31 2.84
N SER A 92 10.60 23.30 1.52
CA SER A 92 9.49 23.95 0.82
C SER A 92 9.11 23.16 -0.42
N PHE A 93 7.84 23.24 -0.80
CA PHE A 93 7.32 22.60 -2.01
C PHE A 93 6.53 23.60 -2.84
N ALA A 94 6.46 23.37 -4.15
CA ALA A 94 5.67 24.17 -5.07
C ALA A 94 4.96 23.24 -6.06
N ILE A 95 3.70 23.55 -6.36
CA ILE A 95 2.89 22.86 -7.37
C ILE A 95 2.68 23.86 -8.51
N VAL A 96 3.15 23.52 -9.71
CA VAL A 96 3.19 24.41 -10.89
C VAL A 96 2.84 23.60 -12.13
N ASP A 97 2.54 24.25 -13.26
CA ASP A 97 2.35 23.64 -14.58
C ASP A 97 3.42 22.61 -14.96
N SER A 98 4.69 22.87 -14.64
CA SER A 98 5.81 21.97 -14.95
C SER A 98 5.85 20.70 -14.10
N GLY A 99 5.13 20.65 -12.99
CA GLY A 99 5.14 19.56 -12.03
C GLY A 99 5.29 20.02 -10.58
N ILE A 100 5.62 19.06 -9.72
CA ILE A 100 5.83 19.26 -8.29
C ILE A 100 7.32 19.49 -8.05
N HIS A 101 7.67 20.61 -7.44
CA HIS A 101 9.04 20.93 -7.05
C HIS A 101 9.20 20.84 -5.54
N LYS A 102 10.28 20.21 -5.06
CA LYS A 102 10.63 20.13 -3.64
C LYS A 102 12.06 20.61 -3.43
N ARG A 103 12.22 21.55 -2.50
CA ARG A 103 13.53 22.01 -2.00
C ARG A 103 13.76 21.45 -0.60
N THR A 104 14.97 20.95 -0.34
CA THR A 104 15.35 20.40 0.98
C THR A 104 16.84 20.62 1.23
N GLY A 105 17.21 20.78 2.49
CA GLY A 105 18.60 20.73 2.93
C GLY A 105 19.13 22.07 3.43
N VAL A 106 19.97 22.00 4.47
CA VAL A 106 20.54 23.16 5.18
C VAL A 106 21.93 23.48 4.64
N LEU A 107 22.81 22.47 4.63
CA LEU A 107 24.20 22.57 4.16
C LEU A 107 24.33 22.14 2.69
N ILE A 108 23.69 21.02 2.32
CA ILE A 108 23.61 20.50 0.96
C ILE A 108 22.18 20.76 0.46
N LYS A 109 22.04 21.70 -0.48
CA LYS A 109 20.74 22.05 -1.07
C LYS A 109 20.36 21.03 -2.14
N ASN A 110 19.26 20.33 -1.92
CA ASN A 110 18.67 19.38 -2.86
C ASN A 110 17.40 19.98 -3.47
N HIS A 111 17.30 19.94 -4.80
CA HIS A 111 16.09 20.30 -5.54
C HIS A 111 15.64 19.09 -6.34
N SER A 112 14.45 18.58 -6.03
CA SER A 112 13.79 17.54 -6.79
C SER A 112 12.64 18.17 -7.58
N HIS A 113 12.55 17.84 -8.87
CA HIS A 113 11.46 18.22 -9.75
C HIS A 113 10.81 16.95 -10.28
N MET A 114 9.51 16.79 -9.99
CA MET A 114 8.71 15.67 -10.42
C MET A 114 7.67 16.17 -11.40
N ARG A 115 7.81 15.79 -12.68
CA ARG A 115 6.85 16.18 -13.72
C ARG A 115 5.52 15.46 -13.54
N TRP A 116 4.43 16.08 -13.98
CA TRP A 116 3.08 15.50 -13.87
C TRP A 116 2.92 14.14 -14.55
N ASP A 117 3.55 13.93 -15.70
CA ASP A 117 3.53 12.65 -16.42
C ASP A 117 4.21 11.50 -15.65
N ARG A 118 5.05 11.85 -14.68
CA ARG A 118 5.71 10.88 -13.80
C ARG A 118 5.00 10.67 -12.47
N VAL A 119 4.11 11.57 -12.05
CA VAL A 119 3.35 11.40 -10.81
C VAL A 119 2.38 10.24 -10.98
N GLN A 120 2.55 9.23 -10.15
CA GLN A 120 1.82 7.99 -10.29
C GLN A 120 0.90 7.75 -9.11
N THR A 121 1.47 7.46 -7.94
CA THR A 121 0.69 7.14 -6.75
C THR A 121 0.77 8.32 -5.78
N VAL A 122 -0.40 8.74 -5.28
CA VAL A 122 -0.50 9.66 -4.15
C VAL A 122 -1.08 8.85 -3.00
N GLU A 123 -0.27 8.65 -1.96
CA GLU A 123 -0.61 7.89 -0.77
C GLU A 123 -0.66 8.85 0.42
N VAL A 124 -1.70 8.75 1.25
CA VAL A 124 -1.77 9.46 2.52
C VAL A 124 -1.34 8.49 3.61
N GLU A 125 -0.28 8.83 4.33
CA GLU A 125 0.26 8.03 5.42
C GLU A 125 0.05 8.74 6.76
N GLN A 126 -0.59 8.07 7.70
CA GLN A 126 -0.74 8.52 9.07
C GLN A 126 -0.02 7.56 10.01
N ARG A 127 1.09 8.03 10.57
CA ARG A 127 1.83 7.28 11.61
C ARG A 127 1.10 7.40 12.95
N LEU A 128 1.42 6.53 13.91
CA LEU A 128 0.78 6.47 15.23
C LEU A 128 0.72 7.85 15.92
N PHE A 129 1.82 8.61 15.92
CA PHE A 129 1.82 9.99 16.45
C PHE A 129 0.88 10.91 15.67
N GLY A 130 0.86 10.82 14.35
CA GLY A 130 -0.09 11.55 13.53
C GLY A 130 -1.54 11.17 13.81
N ARG A 131 -1.81 9.92 14.20
CA ARG A 131 -3.15 9.46 14.59
C ARG A 131 -3.62 10.05 15.91
N ILE A 132 -2.74 10.12 16.90
CA ILE A 132 -3.04 10.69 18.22
C ILE A 132 -3.26 12.21 18.12
N PHE A 133 -2.48 12.89 17.28
CA PHE A 133 -2.50 14.35 17.19
C PHE A 133 -3.22 14.93 15.95
N GLY A 134 -3.84 14.09 15.10
CA GLY A 134 -4.61 14.54 13.92
C GLY A 134 -3.77 14.98 12.70
N PHE A 135 -2.53 14.53 12.58
CA PHE A 135 -1.63 14.84 11.47
C PHE A 135 -1.43 13.65 10.52
N GLY A 136 -1.24 13.92 9.24
CA GLY A 136 -0.90 12.95 8.20
C GLY A 136 0.27 13.45 7.34
N SER A 137 0.75 12.61 6.42
CA SER A 137 1.83 12.90 5.49
C SER A 137 1.40 12.47 4.09
N VAL A 138 1.69 13.25 3.05
CA VAL A 138 1.33 12.89 1.67
C VAL A 138 2.58 12.39 0.96
N LYS A 139 2.60 11.11 0.61
CA LYS A 139 3.70 10.48 -0.11
C LYS A 139 3.35 10.40 -1.59
N ILE A 140 4.22 10.97 -2.41
CA ILE A 140 4.07 10.96 -3.87
C ILE A 140 5.16 10.07 -4.48
N GLU A 141 4.73 9.09 -5.28
CA GLU A 141 5.61 8.18 -6.00
C GLU A 141 5.73 8.61 -7.47
N SER A 142 6.98 8.64 -7.95
CA SER A 142 7.33 8.95 -9.34
C SER A 142 7.63 7.69 -10.14
N ALA A 143 7.28 7.71 -11.42
CA ALA A 143 7.76 6.75 -12.40
C ALA A 143 9.31 6.80 -12.52
N GLY A 144 9.94 5.64 -12.75
CA GLY A 144 11.37 5.56 -13.12
C GLY A 144 12.36 5.27 -11.99
N GLY A 145 11.91 4.93 -10.79
CA GLY A 145 12.80 4.51 -9.69
C GLY A 145 13.40 5.65 -8.86
N GLU A 146 12.88 6.88 -9.02
CA GLU A 146 13.21 7.98 -8.11
C GLU A 146 12.59 7.73 -6.72
N PRO A 147 13.30 8.05 -5.62
CA PRO A 147 12.80 7.81 -4.27
C PRO A 147 11.49 8.56 -4.03
N ALA A 148 10.54 7.88 -3.39
CA ALA A 148 9.25 8.45 -3.06
C ALA A 148 9.41 9.76 -2.27
N THR A 149 8.69 10.80 -2.70
CA THR A 149 8.77 12.11 -2.08
C THR A 149 7.68 12.25 -1.04
N GLU A 150 8.07 12.13 0.23
CA GLU A 150 7.20 12.46 1.36
C GLU A 150 7.09 13.99 1.49
N LEU A 151 5.88 14.52 1.30
CA LEU A 151 5.49 15.87 1.65
C LEU A 151 5.19 15.85 3.15
N GLY A 152 5.85 16.72 3.93
CA GLY A 152 5.90 16.67 5.39
C GLY A 152 4.54 16.63 6.10
N LEU A 153 4.57 16.57 7.44
CA LEU A 153 3.32 16.43 8.19
C LEU A 153 2.40 17.64 7.96
N LEU A 154 1.15 17.34 7.66
CA LEU A 154 0.04 18.25 7.40
C LEU A 154 -1.14 17.83 8.30
N THR A 155 -2.09 18.73 8.54
CA THR A 155 -3.36 18.31 9.17
C THR A 155 -4.09 17.34 8.24
N MET A 156 -5.05 16.57 8.75
CA MET A 156 -5.79 15.63 7.90
C MET A 156 -6.62 16.31 6.82
N GLU A 157 -7.24 17.45 7.15
CA GLU A 157 -7.94 18.26 6.16
C GLU A 157 -6.99 18.79 5.08
N ASP A 158 -5.80 19.25 5.47
CA ASP A 158 -4.80 19.73 4.52
C ASP A 158 -4.23 18.58 3.67
N CYS A 159 -4.09 17.37 4.23
CA CYS A 159 -3.72 16.17 3.46
C CYS A 159 -4.77 15.87 2.39
N ALA A 160 -6.05 15.92 2.74
CA ALA A 160 -7.15 15.68 1.81
C ALA A 160 -7.22 16.75 0.72
N LYS A 161 -7.11 18.04 1.10
CA LYS A 161 -7.03 19.17 0.17
C LYS A 161 -5.84 19.06 -0.78
N LEU A 162 -4.65 18.77 -0.25
CA LEU A 162 -3.43 18.62 -1.03
C LEU A 162 -3.52 17.41 -1.98
N ARG A 163 -4.07 16.29 -1.53
CA ARG A 163 -4.32 15.12 -2.38
C ARG A 163 -5.25 15.49 -3.52
N LYS A 164 -6.38 16.16 -3.23
CA LYS A 164 -7.33 16.61 -4.24
C LYS A 164 -6.65 17.56 -5.23
N GLU A 165 -5.88 18.53 -4.76
CA GLU A 165 -5.10 19.46 -5.58
C GLU A 165 -4.10 18.73 -6.50
N VAL A 166 -3.36 17.74 -5.98
CA VAL A 166 -2.43 16.95 -6.79
C VAL A 166 -3.16 16.09 -7.83
N LEU A 167 -4.29 15.49 -7.46
CA LEU A 167 -5.10 14.68 -8.39
C LEU A 167 -5.77 15.54 -9.47
N THR A 168 -6.28 16.72 -9.12
CA THR A 168 -6.81 17.70 -10.08
C THR A 168 -5.71 18.23 -10.97
N GLY A 169 -4.53 18.54 -10.43
CA GLY A 169 -3.35 18.93 -11.22
C GLY A 169 -2.94 17.84 -12.20
N LEU A 170 -2.92 16.58 -11.77
CA LEU A 170 -2.65 15.42 -12.62
C LEU A 170 -3.70 15.28 -13.74
N ALA A 171 -4.98 15.46 -13.42
CA ALA A 171 -6.07 15.39 -14.40
C ALA A 171 -5.98 16.54 -15.42
N ASN A 172 -5.70 17.76 -14.96
CA ASN A 172 -5.52 18.93 -15.81
C ASN A 172 -4.29 18.79 -16.72
N ALA A 173 -3.17 18.27 -16.19
CA ALA A 173 -1.97 17.96 -16.97
C ALA A 173 -2.27 16.97 -18.11
N ARG A 174 -3.05 15.92 -17.82
CA ARG A 174 -3.47 14.93 -18.84
C ARG A 174 -4.41 15.52 -19.89
N ALA A 175 -5.27 16.45 -19.47
CA ALA A 175 -6.21 17.14 -20.35
C ALA A 175 -5.58 18.32 -21.13
N GLY A 176 -4.29 18.61 -20.93
CA GLY A 176 -3.61 19.76 -21.54
C GLY A 176 -4.16 21.12 -21.08
N ARG A 177 -4.84 21.17 -19.93
CA ARG A 177 -5.38 22.42 -19.35
C ARG A 177 -4.30 23.09 -18.49
N PRO A 178 -4.23 24.44 -18.47
CA PRO A 178 -3.30 25.14 -17.60
C PRO A 178 -3.63 24.83 -16.13
N ILE A 179 -2.61 24.46 -15.37
CA ILE A 179 -2.64 24.16 -13.94
C ILE A 179 -2.25 25.47 -13.26
N GLY A 180 -3.26 26.32 -13.04
CA GLY A 180 -3.07 27.68 -12.53
C GLY A 180 -2.06 27.76 -11.37
N MET A 181 -1.23 28.80 -11.40
CA MET A 181 -0.31 29.15 -10.31
C MET A 181 -1.09 29.32 -9.01
N GLY A 182 -1.02 28.31 -8.15
CA GLY A 182 -1.71 28.28 -6.87
C GLY A 182 -3.22 28.12 -7.03
N LEU A 183 -3.71 26.91 -6.76
CA LEU A 183 -5.08 26.77 -6.25
C LEU A 183 -5.12 27.50 -4.90
N SER A 184 -5.41 28.80 -4.95
CA SER A 184 -5.79 29.58 -3.78
C SER A 184 -7.03 28.92 -3.20
N ALA A 185 -7.01 28.63 -1.91
CA ALA A 185 -8.08 27.95 -1.19
C ALA A 185 -9.37 28.81 -1.05
N THR A 186 -9.70 29.65 -2.03
CA THR A 186 -10.87 30.54 -1.99
C THR A 186 -11.81 30.45 -3.19
N ASP A 187 -11.43 29.81 -4.31
CA ASP A 187 -12.30 29.79 -5.49
C ASP A 187 -12.77 28.37 -5.86
N VAL A 188 -13.61 27.80 -5.00
CA VAL A 188 -14.59 26.76 -5.39
C VAL A 188 -15.97 27.22 -4.93
N VAL A 189 -16.45 28.32 -5.51
CA VAL A 189 -17.88 28.56 -5.70
C VAL A 189 -18.04 29.16 -7.09
N GLY A 190 -18.32 28.31 -8.08
CA GLY A 190 -18.97 28.76 -9.29
C GLY A 190 -20.41 29.11 -8.96
N ARG A 191 -20.69 30.39 -8.66
CA ARG A 191 -22.02 30.95 -8.78
C ARG A 191 -21.91 32.33 -9.44
N GLU A 192 -22.33 32.38 -10.70
CA GLU A 192 -22.43 33.63 -11.45
C GLU A 192 -23.43 34.59 -10.77
N PRO A 193 -23.13 35.90 -10.70
CA PRO A 193 -24.03 36.89 -10.15
C PRO A 193 -25.04 37.32 -11.22
N GLY A 194 -26.32 37.13 -10.92
CA GLY A 194 -27.42 37.77 -11.65
C GLY A 194 -28.48 36.78 -12.13
N THR A 195 -29.50 36.56 -11.31
CA THR A 195 -30.92 36.52 -11.70
C THR A 195 -31.72 36.53 -10.41
N GLU A 196 -32.34 37.68 -10.12
CA GLU A 196 -33.33 37.85 -9.07
C GLU A 196 -34.59 37.04 -9.39
N LEU A 197 -35.14 36.34 -8.41
CA LEU A 197 -36.54 35.90 -8.39
C LEU A 197 -37.10 36.10 -6.97
N PRO A 198 -38.42 36.39 -6.85
CA PRO A 198 -38.93 37.37 -5.90
C PRO A 198 -39.28 36.78 -4.53
N ALA A 199 -39.29 37.69 -3.56
CA ALA A 199 -39.89 37.49 -2.24
C ALA A 199 -41.37 37.08 -2.37
N ALA A 200 -41.76 36.03 -1.65
CA ALA A 200 -43.14 35.77 -1.28
C ALA A 200 -43.23 35.51 0.22
N VAL A 201 -43.94 36.43 0.88
CA VAL A 201 -44.40 36.38 2.26
C VAL A 201 -45.57 35.39 2.37
N GLY A 202 -45.62 34.58 3.43
CA GLY A 202 -46.75 33.71 3.76
C GLY A 202 -46.59 33.00 5.10
N GLN A 203 -47.59 33.17 5.97
CA GLN A 203 -47.70 32.90 7.42
C GLN A 203 -47.80 31.37 7.78
N PRO A 204 -47.70 30.97 9.07
CA PRO A 204 -47.45 29.60 9.54
C PRO A 204 -48.74 28.80 9.77
N ASP A 205 -48.61 27.48 9.86
CA ASP A 205 -49.59 26.65 10.57
C ASP A 205 -49.01 25.31 11.06
N ASP A 206 -49.67 24.82 12.10
CA ASP A 206 -49.25 23.87 13.13
C ASP A 206 -49.15 22.39 12.70
N GLY A 207 -48.34 21.61 13.46
CA GLY A 207 -48.28 20.16 13.29
C GLY A 207 -47.26 19.43 14.18
N VAL A 208 -47.57 19.33 15.47
CA VAL A 208 -47.29 18.23 16.41
C VAL A 208 -45.98 17.42 16.22
N VAL A 209 -45.00 17.64 17.09
CA VAL A 209 -43.96 16.65 17.40
C VAL A 209 -44.05 16.28 18.87
N ASP A 210 -44.35 15.00 19.08
CA ASP A 210 -44.48 14.33 20.36
C ASP A 210 -43.17 14.38 21.16
N GLY A 211 -43.29 14.83 22.41
CA GLY A 211 -42.22 14.90 23.38
C GLY A 211 -42.16 13.63 24.19
N SER A 212 -41.14 12.81 23.95
CA SER A 212 -40.65 11.87 24.96
C SER A 212 -39.16 12.10 25.18
N GLN A 213 -38.86 12.52 26.41
CA GLN A 213 -37.54 12.85 26.92
C GLN A 213 -36.61 11.62 26.89
N ALA A 214 -35.38 11.81 26.44
CA ALA A 214 -34.25 11.03 26.91
C ALA A 214 -33.09 11.99 27.23
N PHE A 215 -32.90 12.17 28.53
CA PHE A 215 -31.86 12.88 29.25
C PHE A 215 -30.52 12.98 28.51
N GLY A 216 -30.01 14.22 28.45
CA GLY A 216 -28.66 14.53 28.02
C GLY A 216 -27.63 13.79 28.89
N GLN A 217 -27.00 12.79 28.30
CA GLN A 217 -25.64 12.43 28.66
C GLN A 217 -24.74 13.48 28.01
N ALA A 218 -24.19 14.36 28.84
CA ALA A 218 -23.00 15.10 28.48
C ALA A 218 -21.91 14.08 28.13
N ALA A 219 -21.78 13.80 26.84
CA ALA A 219 -20.62 13.11 26.32
C ALA A 219 -19.41 13.95 26.74
N GLY A 220 -18.54 13.39 27.59
CA GLY A 220 -17.19 13.91 27.77
C GLY A 220 -16.55 14.11 26.39
N PRO A 221 -15.52 14.95 26.24
CA PRO A 221 -14.99 15.33 24.94
C PRO A 221 -14.67 14.06 24.16
N VAL A 222 -15.60 13.70 23.27
CA VAL A 222 -15.36 12.72 22.23
C VAL A 222 -14.34 13.43 21.41
N VAL A 223 -13.06 13.11 21.63
CA VAL A 223 -12.04 13.41 20.64
C VAL A 223 -12.62 12.78 19.38
N PRO A 224 -13.07 13.55 18.39
CA PRO A 224 -13.54 12.95 17.16
C PRO A 224 -12.31 12.19 16.68
N ILE A 225 -12.40 10.85 16.68
CA ILE A 225 -11.51 10.06 15.86
C ILE A 225 -11.89 10.53 14.48
N PHE A 226 -11.16 11.51 13.97
CA PHE A 226 -11.36 12.07 12.65
C PHE A 226 -11.14 10.89 11.71
N ASP A 227 -12.23 10.22 11.35
CA ASP A 227 -12.19 9.21 10.34
C ASP A 227 -12.31 9.98 9.03
N PRO A 228 -11.22 10.15 8.25
CA PRO A 228 -11.31 10.82 6.95
C PRO A 228 -12.34 10.16 6.01
N ASP A 229 -12.86 8.99 6.38
CA ASP A 229 -14.00 8.29 5.80
C ASP A 229 -15.28 9.13 5.70
N ASP A 230 -15.53 10.10 6.59
CA ASP A 230 -16.78 10.89 6.58
C ASP A 230 -16.77 12.06 5.57
N THR A 231 -15.64 12.33 4.91
CA THR A 231 -15.51 13.48 3.99
C THR A 231 -15.80 13.14 2.53
N GLU A 232 -15.75 11.87 2.16
CA GLU A 232 -16.01 11.39 0.80
C GLU A 232 -16.98 10.21 0.88
N ASN A 233 -18.17 10.33 0.26
CA ASN A 233 -19.23 9.32 0.24
C ASN A 233 -18.82 8.05 -0.55
N ASP A 234 -17.72 7.40 -0.18
CA ASP A 234 -17.23 6.18 -0.82
C ASP A 234 -17.99 4.95 -0.29
N ARG A 235 -18.31 3.99 -1.16
CA ARG A 235 -19.03 2.76 -0.78
C ARG A 235 -18.08 1.69 -0.25
N LEU A 236 -18.25 1.26 1.01
CA LEU A 236 -17.49 0.17 1.61
C LEU A 236 -17.86 -1.19 0.97
N ILE A 237 -16.85 -1.95 0.52
CA ILE A 237 -17.03 -3.32 -0.03
C ILE A 237 -16.59 -4.37 0.98
N PHE A 238 -15.49 -4.09 1.68
CA PHE A 238 -14.84 -5.07 2.53
C PHE A 238 -14.28 -4.39 3.76
N GLU A 239 -14.57 -4.99 4.91
CA GLU A 239 -13.96 -4.68 6.19
C GLU A 239 -13.40 -5.95 6.79
N LEU A 240 -12.14 -5.89 7.24
CA LEU A 240 -11.46 -7.04 7.79
C LEU A 240 -11.80 -7.24 9.28
N PRO A 241 -12.42 -8.37 9.67
CA PRO A 241 -12.63 -8.66 11.08
C PRO A 241 -11.31 -8.93 11.80
N THR A 242 -11.12 -8.31 12.97
CA THR A 242 -9.90 -8.47 13.80
C THR A 242 -9.61 -9.94 14.14
N SER A 243 -10.65 -10.72 14.47
CA SER A 243 -10.51 -12.15 14.78
C SER A 243 -9.99 -12.96 13.59
N ARG A 244 -10.45 -12.63 12.38
CA ARG A 244 -10.04 -13.28 11.14
C ARG A 244 -8.58 -12.96 10.82
N LEU A 245 -8.15 -11.71 10.99
CA LEU A 245 -6.76 -11.32 10.79
C LEU A 245 -5.81 -12.08 11.74
N ILE A 246 -6.14 -12.12 13.03
CA ILE A 246 -5.33 -12.83 14.03
C ILE A 246 -5.25 -14.32 13.67
N ALA A 247 -6.39 -14.95 13.37
CA ALA A 247 -6.45 -16.35 12.98
C ALA A 247 -5.63 -16.62 11.70
N ALA A 248 -5.74 -15.76 10.69
CA ALA A 248 -4.98 -15.86 9.44
C ALA A 248 -3.47 -15.75 9.66
N GLN A 249 -3.05 -14.92 10.60
CA GLN A 249 -1.65 -14.71 10.93
C GLN A 249 -1.02 -15.93 11.61
N PHE A 250 -1.73 -16.56 12.56
CA PHE A 250 -1.31 -17.82 13.16
C PHE A 250 -1.36 -18.98 12.17
N LEU A 251 -2.31 -18.95 11.24
CA LEU A 251 -2.48 -19.93 10.18
C LEU A 251 -1.58 -19.63 8.96
N SER A 252 -0.51 -18.85 9.14
CA SER A 252 0.49 -18.61 8.11
C SER A 252 1.63 -19.64 8.23
N MET A 253 2.21 -20.05 7.10
CA MET A 253 3.35 -20.98 7.13
C MET A 253 4.53 -20.39 7.91
N GLY A 254 4.72 -19.07 7.85
CA GLY A 254 5.75 -18.37 8.63
C GLY A 254 5.52 -18.51 10.14
N ALA A 255 4.28 -18.37 10.62
CA ALA A 255 3.96 -18.57 12.02
C ALA A 255 4.19 -20.03 12.46
N VAL A 256 3.76 -21.01 11.66
CA VAL A 256 3.99 -22.43 11.98
C VAL A 256 5.49 -22.75 12.02
N ILE A 257 6.27 -22.31 11.04
CA ILE A 257 7.74 -22.50 11.03
C ILE A 257 8.37 -21.82 12.25
N THR A 258 7.92 -20.63 12.62
CA THR A 258 8.44 -19.91 13.80
C THR A 258 8.12 -20.67 15.08
N ILE A 259 6.89 -21.16 15.25
CA ILE A 259 6.48 -21.93 16.44
C ILE A 259 7.26 -23.24 16.53
N VAL A 260 7.33 -24.00 15.44
CA VAL A 260 8.08 -25.27 15.40
C VAL A 260 9.57 -25.01 15.63
N GLY A 261 10.13 -23.99 15.00
CA GLY A 261 11.50 -23.54 15.22
C GLY A 261 11.76 -23.22 16.68
N THR A 262 10.88 -22.45 17.33
CA THR A 262 10.96 -22.15 18.76
C THR A 262 10.99 -23.41 19.62
N ILE A 263 10.10 -24.36 19.36
CA ILE A 263 10.02 -25.62 20.13
C ILE A 263 11.31 -26.44 19.96
N VAL A 264 11.81 -26.58 18.73
CA VAL A 264 13.05 -27.31 18.43
C VAL A 264 14.24 -26.66 19.15
N VAL A 265 14.31 -25.33 19.11
CA VAL A 265 15.37 -24.55 19.76
C VAL A 265 15.35 -24.74 21.27
N ILE A 266 14.17 -24.67 21.90
CA ILE A 266 14.03 -24.90 23.33
C ILE A 266 14.49 -26.32 23.68
N GLY A 267 14.06 -27.32 22.91
CA GLY A 267 14.49 -28.71 23.11
C GLY A 267 16.00 -28.91 22.99
N VAL A 268 16.62 -28.31 21.97
CA VAL A 268 18.08 -28.37 21.76
C VAL A 268 18.84 -27.62 22.86
N SER A 269 18.35 -26.46 23.30
CA SER A 269 18.96 -25.68 24.37
C SER A 269 18.94 -26.42 25.70
N ILE A 270 17.83 -27.08 26.04
CA ILE A 270 17.72 -27.96 27.21
C ILE A 270 18.71 -29.13 27.09
N TRP A 271 18.80 -29.76 25.93
CA TRP A 271 19.69 -30.91 25.71
C TRP A 271 21.18 -30.54 25.83
N LEU A 272 21.58 -29.41 25.24
CA LEU A 272 22.97 -28.93 25.26
C LEU A 272 23.37 -28.22 26.55
N HIS A 273 22.44 -28.02 27.50
CA HIS A 273 22.65 -27.25 28.73
C HIS A 273 23.29 -25.87 28.48
N SER A 274 23.00 -25.26 27.33
CA SER A 274 23.60 -23.99 26.89
C SER A 274 22.53 -22.96 26.57
N ALA A 275 22.78 -21.72 27.00
CA ALA A 275 21.95 -20.58 26.64
C ALA A 275 22.31 -20.13 25.21
N LEU A 276 21.54 -20.60 24.22
CA LEU A 276 21.73 -20.21 22.82
C LEU A 276 21.10 -18.83 22.55
N MET A 277 21.74 -17.77 23.07
CA MET A 277 21.30 -16.37 22.89
C MET A 277 21.11 -15.99 21.41
N ALA A 278 21.95 -16.49 20.50
CA ALA A 278 21.81 -16.23 19.06
C ALA A 278 20.47 -16.74 18.49
N MET A 279 19.94 -17.83 19.06
CA MET A 279 18.70 -18.43 18.60
C MET A 279 17.47 -17.71 19.16
N VAL A 280 17.56 -17.20 20.39
CA VAL A 280 16.53 -16.29 20.95
C VAL A 280 16.39 -15.04 20.10
N VAL A 281 17.50 -14.47 19.60
CA VAL A 281 17.48 -13.32 18.69
C VAL A 281 16.79 -13.65 17.36
N LEU A 282 17.06 -14.82 16.77
CA LEU A 282 16.40 -15.27 15.53
C LEU A 282 14.89 -15.47 15.72
N LEU A 283 14.49 -16.09 16.83
CA LEU A 283 13.08 -16.30 17.17
C LEU A 283 12.37 -14.98 17.44
N PHE A 284 13.01 -14.06 18.17
CA PHE A 284 12.48 -12.73 18.42
C PHE A 284 12.26 -11.98 17.11
N GLY A 285 13.23 -12.00 16.18
CA GLY A 285 13.08 -11.39 14.86
C GLY A 285 11.90 -11.97 14.06
N ALA A 286 11.70 -13.29 14.12
CA ALA A 286 10.59 -13.96 13.46
C ALA A 286 9.22 -13.56 14.07
N VAL A 287 9.12 -13.52 15.40
CA VAL A 287 7.92 -13.05 16.11
C VAL A 287 7.62 -11.58 15.78
N VAL A 288 8.63 -10.72 15.81
CA VAL A 288 8.49 -9.30 15.45
C VAL A 288 7.99 -9.16 14.01
N SER A 289 8.52 -9.93 13.06
CA SER A 289 8.06 -9.91 11.66
C SER A 289 6.59 -10.30 11.52
N ILE A 290 6.14 -11.31 12.28
CA ILE A 290 4.74 -11.74 12.33
C ILE A 290 3.86 -10.63 12.91
N VAL A 291 4.25 -10.05 14.04
CA VAL A 291 3.48 -8.97 14.69
C VAL A 291 3.40 -7.75 13.76
N GLN A 292 4.52 -7.31 13.17
CA GLN A 292 4.55 -6.19 12.24
C GLN A 292 3.66 -6.42 11.02
N SER A 293 3.63 -7.63 10.48
CA SER A 293 2.77 -7.98 9.34
C SER A 293 1.29 -7.91 9.71
N GLY A 294 0.93 -8.37 10.91
CA GLY A 294 -0.44 -8.26 11.44
C GLY A 294 -0.85 -6.79 11.68
N LEU A 295 0.02 -6.00 12.31
CA LEU A 295 -0.22 -4.58 12.55
C LEU A 295 -0.38 -3.78 11.25
N ALA A 296 0.34 -4.14 10.18
CA ALA A 296 0.21 -3.51 8.87
C ALA A 296 -1.10 -3.86 8.16
N ALA A 297 -1.63 -5.07 8.36
CA ALA A 297 -2.90 -5.52 7.77
C ALA A 297 -4.13 -5.18 8.64
N TYR A 298 -3.91 -4.67 9.86
CA TYR A 298 -4.98 -4.37 10.80
C TYR A 298 -5.93 -3.29 10.28
N GLY A 299 -7.23 -3.49 10.53
CA GLY A 299 -8.27 -2.54 10.14
C GLY A 299 -8.33 -2.30 8.63
N THR A 300 -8.01 -3.32 7.82
CA THR A 300 -8.09 -3.18 6.37
C THR A 300 -9.53 -2.94 5.95
N LYS A 301 -9.77 -1.82 5.27
CA LYS A 301 -11.04 -1.47 4.65
C LYS A 301 -10.83 -1.17 3.17
N VAL A 302 -11.74 -1.64 2.31
CA VAL A 302 -11.71 -1.42 0.87
C VAL A 302 -12.99 -0.73 0.45
N TYR A 303 -12.84 0.40 -0.23
CA TYR A 303 -13.92 1.23 -0.71
C TYR A 303 -13.90 1.33 -2.23
N ILE A 304 -15.08 1.51 -2.82
CA ILE A 304 -15.21 1.98 -4.18
C ILE A 304 -15.27 3.49 -4.16
N SER A 305 -14.36 4.13 -4.88
CA SER A 305 -14.27 5.57 -5.01
C SER A 305 -14.37 5.95 -6.50
N GLU A 306 -14.66 7.23 -6.77
CA GLU A 306 -14.78 7.76 -8.14
C GLU A 306 -13.50 7.57 -8.98
N ASN A 307 -12.35 7.44 -8.34
CA ASN A 307 -11.05 7.32 -8.99
C ASN A 307 -10.45 5.90 -8.93
N GLY A 308 -11.25 4.89 -8.54
CA GLY A 308 -10.86 3.49 -8.44
C GLY A 308 -11.06 2.88 -7.05
N LEU A 309 -10.46 1.71 -6.80
CA LEU A 309 -10.51 1.10 -5.47
C LEU A 309 -9.62 1.85 -4.49
N ARG A 310 -10.15 2.14 -3.32
CA ARG A 310 -9.38 2.73 -2.23
C ARG A 310 -9.16 1.69 -1.15
N VAL A 311 -7.90 1.41 -0.86
CA VAL A 311 -7.50 0.47 0.18
C VAL A 311 -6.90 1.27 1.32
N ARG A 312 -7.40 1.02 2.53
CA ARG A 312 -6.87 1.60 3.76
C ARG A 312 -6.50 0.49 4.72
N ALA A 313 -5.27 0.51 5.23
CA ALA A 313 -4.78 -0.54 6.14
C ALA A 313 -3.70 -0.01 7.09
N GLY A 314 -3.62 -0.60 8.29
CA GLY A 314 -2.51 -0.43 9.22
C GLY A 314 -2.89 0.25 10.53
N LEU A 315 -2.36 -0.29 11.65
CA LEU A 315 -2.55 0.27 12.99
C LEU A 315 -1.49 1.31 13.34
N THR A 316 -0.22 0.98 13.13
CA THR A 316 0.95 1.82 13.48
C THR A 316 1.25 2.87 12.42
N LYS A 317 1.07 2.47 11.16
CA LYS A 317 1.18 3.31 9.98
C LYS A 317 -0.05 3.00 9.14
N LEU A 318 -1.06 3.85 9.28
CA LEU A 318 -2.28 3.79 8.50
C LEU A 318 -1.98 4.39 7.13
N THR A 319 -2.13 3.60 6.08
CA THR A 319 -1.95 4.09 4.72
C THR A 319 -3.27 4.08 3.96
N THR A 320 -3.50 5.10 3.14
CA THR A 320 -4.65 5.18 2.23
C THR A 320 -4.15 5.30 0.80
N ARG A 321 -4.46 4.29 0.00
CA ARG A 321 -4.01 4.19 -1.39
C ARG A 321 -5.19 4.04 -2.33
N SER A 322 -5.23 4.87 -3.37
CA SER A 322 -6.14 4.69 -4.51
C SER A 322 -5.48 3.88 -5.62
N MET A 323 -6.21 2.89 -6.13
CA MET A 323 -5.83 1.99 -7.21
C MET A 323 -6.79 2.18 -8.39
N PRO A 324 -6.44 3.03 -9.37
CA PRO A 324 -7.27 3.24 -10.55
C PRO A 324 -7.35 1.97 -11.42
N PRO A 325 -8.51 1.66 -12.03
CA PRO A 325 -8.69 0.48 -12.88
C PRO A 325 -7.71 0.45 -14.06
N ALA A 326 -7.58 1.56 -14.79
CA ALA A 326 -6.67 1.70 -15.92
C ALA A 326 -5.17 1.52 -15.59
N ARG A 327 -4.78 1.51 -14.30
CA ARG A 327 -3.38 1.29 -13.87
C ARG A 327 -3.13 -0.10 -13.32
N MET A 328 -4.15 -0.94 -13.29
CA MET A 328 -4.08 -2.28 -12.75
C MET A 328 -3.71 -3.25 -13.86
N HIS A 329 -2.53 -3.87 -13.72
CA HIS A 329 -1.99 -4.77 -14.74
C HIS A 329 -2.33 -6.23 -14.48
N ALA A 330 -2.46 -6.60 -13.20
CA ALA A 330 -2.82 -7.96 -12.82
C ALA A 330 -3.47 -8.03 -11.44
N ILE A 331 -4.41 -8.95 -11.26
CA ILE A 331 -4.96 -9.34 -9.94
C ILE A 331 -4.52 -10.78 -9.66
N GLU A 332 -3.83 -11.00 -8.53
CA GLU A 332 -3.51 -12.33 -8.01
C GLU A 332 -4.45 -12.67 -6.84
N LEU A 333 -5.15 -13.79 -6.98
CA LEU A 333 -5.86 -14.48 -5.91
C LEU A 333 -4.96 -15.60 -5.37
N HIS A 334 -4.62 -15.53 -4.09
CA HIS A 334 -3.74 -16.48 -3.44
C HIS A 334 -4.45 -17.18 -2.27
N ARG A 335 -4.53 -18.50 -2.32
CA ARG A 335 -4.98 -19.37 -1.23
C ARG A 335 -3.79 -20.13 -0.65
N PRO A 336 -3.27 -19.73 0.53
CA PRO A 336 -2.28 -20.48 1.29
C PRO A 336 -2.76 -21.89 1.65
N ILE A 337 -1.82 -22.82 1.88
CA ILE A 337 -2.14 -24.22 2.18
C ILE A 337 -2.97 -24.39 3.44
N LEU A 338 -2.60 -23.70 4.52
CA LEU A 338 -3.29 -23.80 5.79
C LEU A 338 -4.68 -23.14 5.74
N TRP A 339 -4.90 -22.19 4.82
CA TRP A 339 -6.16 -21.46 4.66
C TRP A 339 -7.23 -22.25 3.89
N ARG A 340 -6.88 -23.41 3.30
CA ARG A 340 -7.79 -24.20 2.46
C ARG A 340 -9.04 -24.67 3.20
N TRP A 341 -8.92 -25.02 4.48
CA TRP A 341 -10.04 -25.51 5.29
C TRP A 341 -11.13 -24.47 5.58
N LYS A 342 -10.77 -23.18 5.60
CA LYS A 342 -11.68 -22.04 5.82
C LYS A 342 -11.95 -21.26 4.52
N ASP A 343 -11.41 -21.76 3.41
CA ASP A 343 -11.42 -21.15 2.09
C ASP A 343 -11.10 -19.65 2.10
N TRP A 344 -10.02 -19.28 2.81
CA TRP A 344 -9.54 -17.91 2.84
C TRP A 344 -8.61 -17.61 1.66
N TRP A 345 -8.75 -16.40 1.14
CA TRP A 345 -8.05 -15.88 -0.02
C TRP A 345 -7.43 -14.53 0.30
N LYS A 346 -6.23 -14.31 -0.26
CA LYS A 346 -5.56 -13.03 -0.32
C LYS A 346 -5.72 -12.46 -1.72
N VAL A 347 -6.11 -11.21 -1.84
CA VAL A 347 -6.24 -10.48 -3.12
C VAL A 347 -5.14 -9.45 -3.20
N SER A 348 -4.31 -9.54 -4.24
CA SER A 348 -3.25 -8.56 -4.50
C SER A 348 -3.38 -8.02 -5.92
N ALA A 349 -3.32 -6.70 -6.09
CA ALA A 349 -3.30 -6.02 -7.37
C ALA A 349 -1.89 -5.53 -7.68
N THR A 350 -1.46 -5.75 -8.91
CA THR A 350 -0.22 -5.20 -9.46
C THR A 350 -0.55 -3.90 -10.18
N LEU A 351 0.08 -2.80 -9.75
CA LEU A 351 -0.09 -1.48 -10.36
C LEU A 351 1.11 -1.07 -11.22
N ALA A 352 0.82 -0.35 -12.30
CA ALA A 352 1.80 0.30 -13.14
C ALA A 352 2.69 1.26 -12.32
N GLY A 353 4.00 0.99 -12.34
CA GLY A 353 5.09 1.88 -11.92
C GLY A 353 5.33 2.10 -10.42
N GLY A 354 4.95 1.15 -9.56
CA GLY A 354 5.46 1.05 -8.18
C GLY A 354 6.97 0.73 -8.08
N ASN A 355 7.82 1.42 -8.85
CA ASN A 355 9.24 1.13 -9.10
C ASN A 355 10.19 1.65 -8.01
N ALA A 356 9.68 2.14 -6.87
CA ALA A 356 10.50 2.74 -5.81
C ALA A 356 10.54 1.91 -4.53
N LEU A 357 10.46 0.58 -4.65
CA LEU A 357 10.63 -0.33 -3.52
C LEU A 357 11.87 -1.16 -3.82
N GLU A 358 13.02 -0.67 -3.33
CA GLU A 358 14.34 -1.35 -3.41
C GLU A 358 14.27 -2.80 -2.92
N ASN A 359 13.23 -3.14 -2.15
CA ASN A 359 12.95 -4.48 -1.68
C ASN A 359 11.69 -5.06 -2.35
N ALA A 360 11.84 -6.19 -3.04
CA ALA A 360 10.72 -6.96 -3.63
C ALA A 360 9.62 -7.32 -2.60
N GLY A 361 9.98 -7.43 -1.32
CA GLY A 361 9.04 -7.67 -0.22
C GLY A 361 8.11 -6.50 0.08
N GLU A 362 8.52 -5.27 -0.19
CA GLU A 362 7.74 -4.06 0.08
C GLU A 362 6.79 -3.74 -1.09
N ALA A 363 7.23 -3.98 -2.33
CA ALA A 363 6.37 -3.94 -3.53
C ALA A 363 5.19 -4.90 -3.42
N THR A 364 5.44 -6.11 -2.91
CA THR A 364 4.39 -7.11 -2.68
C THR A 364 3.40 -6.67 -1.59
N LYS A 365 3.83 -5.88 -0.59
CA LYS A 365 2.95 -5.35 0.46
C LYS A 365 2.08 -4.21 -0.05
N ALA A 366 2.63 -3.34 -0.89
CA ALA A 366 1.93 -2.18 -1.42
C ALA A 366 0.77 -2.56 -2.35
N GLY A 367 0.84 -3.72 -3.02
CA GLY A 367 -0.21 -4.24 -3.90
C GLY A 367 -1.31 -5.04 -3.19
N ILE A 368 -1.29 -5.18 -1.86
CA ILE A 368 -2.31 -5.96 -1.15
C ILE A 368 -3.63 -5.17 -1.12
N VAL A 369 -4.69 -5.74 -1.66
CA VAL A 369 -6.06 -5.18 -1.61
C VAL A 369 -6.80 -5.78 -0.43
N ILE A 370 -6.84 -7.12 -0.37
CA ILE A 370 -7.43 -7.86 0.74
C ILE A 370 -6.36 -8.78 1.32
N PRO A 371 -5.90 -8.57 2.57
CA PRO A 371 -4.89 -9.43 3.18
C PRO A 371 -5.45 -10.82 3.50
N VAL A 372 -6.70 -10.90 3.94
CA VAL A 372 -7.44 -12.15 4.16
C VAL A 372 -8.94 -11.91 4.02
N GLY A 373 -9.57 -12.62 3.09
CA GLY A 373 -11.02 -12.59 2.87
C GLY A 373 -11.57 -13.99 2.59
N THR A 374 -12.89 -14.12 2.62
CA THR A 374 -13.59 -15.31 2.11
C THR A 374 -13.51 -15.37 0.59
N ARG A 375 -13.86 -16.51 0.01
CA ARG A 375 -13.98 -16.65 -1.44
C ARG A 375 -14.95 -15.62 -2.04
N GLU A 376 -16.07 -15.38 -1.39
CA GLU A 376 -17.10 -14.44 -1.86
C GLU A 376 -16.57 -13.00 -1.89
N GLU A 377 -15.93 -12.54 -0.82
CA GLU A 377 -15.34 -11.20 -0.73
C GLU A 377 -14.22 -11.00 -1.78
N ALA A 378 -13.40 -12.05 -1.99
CA ALA A 378 -12.36 -12.04 -3.01
C ALA A 378 -12.93 -11.99 -4.43
N LEU A 379 -14.00 -12.75 -4.69
CA LEU A 379 -14.72 -12.73 -5.96
C LEU A 379 -15.43 -11.41 -6.19
N GLN A 380 -16.09 -10.84 -5.18
CA GLN A 380 -16.73 -9.53 -5.28
C GLN A 380 -15.72 -8.44 -5.65
N THR A 381 -14.54 -8.48 -5.05
CA THR A 381 -13.43 -7.56 -5.39
C THR A 381 -12.93 -7.78 -6.81
N LEU A 382 -12.79 -9.05 -7.23
CA LEU A 382 -12.40 -9.40 -8.59
C LEU A 382 -13.42 -8.88 -9.60
N TRP A 383 -14.71 -9.16 -9.43
CA TRP A 383 -15.79 -8.71 -10.32
C TRP A 383 -15.94 -7.20 -10.36
N THR A 384 -15.61 -6.51 -9.26
CA THR A 384 -15.60 -5.04 -9.25
C THR A 384 -14.53 -4.51 -10.21
N MET A 385 -13.38 -5.19 -10.31
CA MET A 385 -12.23 -4.77 -11.11
C MET A 385 -12.17 -5.36 -12.53
N LEU A 386 -12.72 -6.55 -12.70
CA LEU A 386 -12.78 -7.30 -13.95
C LEU A 386 -14.24 -7.67 -14.20
N PRO A 387 -15.04 -6.77 -14.80
CA PRO A 387 -16.46 -7.02 -15.02
C PRO A 387 -16.70 -8.07 -16.13
N ASP A 388 -15.79 -8.15 -17.11
CA ASP A 388 -15.87 -9.03 -18.28
C ASP A 388 -14.50 -9.65 -18.54
N ALA A 389 -14.42 -10.98 -18.50
CA ALA A 389 -13.21 -11.74 -18.81
C ALA A 389 -13.13 -12.13 -20.30
N GLY A 390 -14.15 -11.87 -21.11
CA GLY A 390 -14.16 -12.13 -22.55
C GLY A 390 -14.47 -13.58 -22.91
N THR A 391 -15.26 -14.29 -22.11
CA THR A 391 -15.73 -15.65 -22.42
C THR A 391 -17.25 -15.75 -22.36
N ASP A 392 -17.83 -16.81 -22.96
CA ASP A 392 -19.28 -17.03 -22.92
C ASP A 392 -19.82 -17.31 -21.51
N ASP A 393 -18.95 -17.75 -20.58
CA ASP A 393 -19.30 -18.04 -19.18
C ASP A 393 -18.10 -17.75 -18.25
N ASP A 394 -17.96 -16.47 -17.93
CA ASP A 394 -16.88 -15.98 -17.07
C ASP A 394 -16.91 -16.59 -15.65
N ALA A 395 -18.11 -16.90 -15.14
CA ALA A 395 -18.26 -17.55 -13.85
C ALA A 395 -17.68 -18.98 -13.88
N ALA A 396 -17.89 -19.74 -14.95
CA ALA A 396 -17.26 -21.04 -15.13
C ALA A 396 -15.74 -20.94 -15.32
N LEU A 397 -15.26 -19.94 -16.08
CA LEU A 397 -13.83 -19.68 -16.20
C LEU A 397 -13.18 -19.46 -14.83
N ILE A 398 -13.76 -18.59 -14.00
CA ILE A 398 -13.22 -18.27 -12.67
C ILE A 398 -13.31 -19.47 -11.73
N ARG A 399 -14.42 -20.24 -11.76
CA ARG A 399 -14.53 -21.48 -10.98
C ARG A 399 -13.44 -22.50 -11.37
N ASP A 400 -13.23 -22.72 -12.67
CA ASP A 400 -12.16 -23.59 -13.16
C ASP A 400 -10.78 -23.03 -12.76
N ALA A 401 -10.58 -21.71 -12.85
CA ALA A 401 -9.34 -21.06 -12.43
C ALA A 401 -9.02 -21.30 -10.94
N LEU A 402 -10.01 -21.24 -10.05
CA LEU A 402 -9.82 -21.40 -8.61
C LEU A 402 -9.66 -22.85 -8.16
N ASP A 403 -10.46 -23.78 -8.70
CA ASP A 403 -10.56 -25.15 -8.18
C ASP A 403 -10.11 -26.24 -9.16
N GLY A 404 -10.04 -25.95 -10.46
CA GLY A 404 -9.76 -26.94 -11.50
C GLY A 404 -8.32 -27.47 -11.52
N LEU A 405 -8.15 -28.65 -12.12
CA LEU A 405 -6.87 -29.36 -12.27
C LEU A 405 -6.80 -30.00 -13.66
N GLY A 406 -5.62 -29.96 -14.27
CA GLY A 406 -5.36 -30.53 -15.59
C GLY A 406 -5.93 -29.69 -16.73
N THR A 407 -5.88 -30.24 -17.93
CA THR A 407 -6.47 -29.59 -19.11
C THR A 407 -8.00 -29.68 -19.01
N GLY A 408 -8.68 -28.54 -19.08
CA GLY A 408 -10.13 -28.41 -18.94
C GLY A 408 -10.76 -27.71 -20.14
N ARG A 409 -11.98 -27.19 -19.99
CA ARG A 409 -12.68 -26.42 -21.03
C ARG A 409 -11.92 -25.14 -21.41
N PHE A 410 -11.36 -24.46 -20.41
CA PHE A 410 -10.71 -23.15 -20.60
C PHE A 410 -9.19 -23.19 -20.46
N PHE A 411 -8.66 -24.09 -19.62
CA PHE A 411 -7.24 -24.11 -19.27
C PHE A 411 -6.47 -25.22 -19.98
N LEU A 412 -5.31 -24.86 -20.51
CA LEU A 412 -4.27 -25.80 -20.96
C LEU A 412 -3.27 -26.01 -19.83
N SER A 413 -3.00 -27.28 -19.48
CA SER A 413 -2.06 -27.65 -18.43
C SER A 413 -0.81 -28.34 -19.00
N ALA A 414 0.24 -28.40 -18.18
CA ALA A 414 1.46 -29.10 -18.56
C ALA A 414 1.20 -30.59 -18.90
N PRO A 415 1.79 -31.13 -19.98
CA PRO A 415 1.57 -32.50 -20.44
C PRO A 415 2.13 -33.52 -19.44
N GLY A 416 1.74 -34.80 -19.58
CA GLY A 416 2.23 -35.87 -18.70
C GLY A 416 3.76 -36.05 -18.66
N ARG A 417 4.47 -35.62 -19.71
CA ARG A 417 5.94 -35.62 -19.78
C ARG A 417 6.58 -34.65 -18.78
N ALA A 418 5.85 -33.61 -18.36
CA ALA A 418 6.32 -32.65 -17.36
C ALA A 418 6.45 -33.24 -15.94
N LYS A 419 5.90 -34.44 -15.69
CA LYS A 419 6.05 -35.16 -14.42
C LYS A 419 7.51 -35.36 -14.00
N TRP A 420 8.43 -35.50 -14.96
CA TRP A 420 9.86 -35.66 -14.67
C TRP A 420 10.48 -34.41 -14.04
N PHE A 421 9.96 -33.22 -14.35
CA PHE A 421 10.41 -31.96 -13.74
C PHE A 421 9.56 -31.54 -12.54
N ASP A 422 8.27 -31.82 -12.60
CA ASP A 422 7.29 -31.29 -11.66
C ASP A 422 6.21 -32.35 -11.35
N PRO A 423 6.56 -33.42 -10.63
CA PRO A 423 5.67 -34.57 -10.44
C PRO A 423 4.39 -34.21 -9.69
N ILE A 424 4.46 -33.21 -8.81
CA ILE A 424 3.37 -32.84 -7.90
C ILE A 424 2.48 -31.74 -8.48
N THR A 425 3.08 -30.72 -9.12
CA THR A 425 2.33 -29.49 -9.48
C THR A 425 2.00 -29.37 -10.95
N TYR A 426 2.48 -30.27 -11.83
CA TYR A 426 2.21 -30.18 -13.28
C TYR A 426 0.72 -30.07 -13.64
N LYS A 427 -0.18 -30.86 -13.02
CA LYS A 427 -1.64 -30.74 -13.24
C LYS A 427 -2.25 -29.47 -12.64
N SER A 428 -1.63 -28.89 -11.63
CA SER A 428 -2.15 -27.69 -10.96
C SER A 428 -1.78 -26.39 -11.67
N ARG A 429 -0.90 -26.47 -12.67
CA ARG A 429 -0.50 -25.36 -13.52
C ARG A 429 -1.38 -25.33 -14.75
N GLY A 430 -1.90 -24.18 -15.09
CA GLY A 430 -2.60 -24.00 -16.35
C GLY A 430 -2.64 -22.55 -16.78
N ILE A 431 -2.89 -22.36 -18.06
CA ILE A 431 -3.07 -21.04 -18.66
C ILE A 431 -4.32 -21.04 -19.55
N CYS A 432 -5.05 -19.93 -19.50
CA CYS A 432 -6.18 -19.64 -20.35
C CYS A 432 -5.96 -18.26 -20.95
N LEU A 433 -6.10 -18.14 -22.27
CA LEU A 433 -6.01 -16.87 -22.98
C LEU A 433 -7.41 -16.50 -23.46
N THR A 434 -7.85 -15.30 -23.10
CA THR A 434 -9.12 -14.72 -23.55
C THR A 434 -8.83 -13.38 -24.25
N PRO A 435 -9.78 -12.80 -24.99
CA PRO A 435 -9.61 -11.50 -25.62
C PRO A 435 -9.32 -10.35 -24.65
N ARG A 436 -9.74 -10.47 -23.38
CA ARG A 436 -9.58 -9.41 -22.37
C ARG A 436 -8.50 -9.71 -21.35
N VAL A 437 -8.42 -10.94 -20.88
CA VAL A 437 -7.47 -11.34 -19.83
C VAL A 437 -6.73 -12.65 -20.14
N ALA A 438 -5.46 -12.71 -19.76
CA ALA A 438 -4.73 -13.96 -19.64
C ALA A 438 -4.83 -14.45 -18.18
N VAL A 439 -5.37 -15.65 -17.98
CA VAL A 439 -5.53 -16.25 -16.65
C VAL A 439 -4.50 -17.35 -16.45
N ILE A 440 -3.66 -17.21 -15.44
CA ILE A 440 -2.58 -18.15 -15.11
C ILE A 440 -2.86 -18.74 -13.73
N ARG A 441 -3.08 -20.05 -13.66
CA ARG A 441 -3.27 -20.77 -12.39
C ARG A 441 -2.05 -21.62 -12.07
N ARG A 442 -1.65 -21.67 -10.79
CA ARG A 442 -0.49 -22.43 -10.33
C ARG A 442 -0.65 -22.92 -8.89
N GLY A 443 0.06 -24.00 -8.59
CA GLY A 443 0.22 -24.52 -7.24
C GLY A 443 -0.86 -25.51 -6.81
N ARG A 444 -0.40 -26.65 -6.29
CA ARG A 444 -1.26 -27.76 -5.84
C ARG A 444 -1.76 -27.54 -4.42
N PHE A 445 -0.86 -27.13 -3.54
CA PHE A 445 -1.12 -26.94 -2.11
C PHE A 445 -1.38 -25.48 -1.75
N SER A 446 -0.66 -24.57 -2.40
CA SER A 446 -0.95 -23.14 -2.32
C SER A 446 -1.38 -22.68 -3.70
N ARG A 447 -2.69 -22.43 -3.86
CA ARG A 447 -3.28 -22.07 -5.15
C ARG A 447 -3.06 -20.58 -5.38
N LYS A 448 -2.51 -20.23 -6.55
CA LYS A 448 -2.39 -18.85 -7.01
C LYS A 448 -3.03 -18.75 -8.38
N VAL A 449 -3.88 -17.77 -8.57
CA VAL A 449 -4.56 -17.49 -9.84
C VAL A 449 -4.32 -16.03 -10.15
N THR A 450 -3.67 -15.76 -11.27
CA THR A 450 -3.32 -14.41 -11.70
C THR A 450 -4.11 -14.09 -12.96
N PHE A 451 -4.91 -13.04 -12.90
CA PHE A 451 -5.60 -12.44 -14.04
C PHE A 451 -4.74 -11.29 -14.53
N VAL A 452 -4.27 -11.37 -15.76
CA VAL A 452 -3.43 -10.36 -16.42
C VAL A 452 -4.24 -9.70 -17.51
N TRP A 453 -4.30 -8.37 -17.54
CA TRP A 453 -4.98 -7.65 -18.61
C TRP A 453 -4.17 -7.69 -19.90
N GLN A 454 -4.84 -8.03 -21.01
CA GLN A 454 -4.20 -8.23 -22.32
C GLN A 454 -3.58 -6.95 -22.90
N ASP A 455 -4.17 -5.79 -22.63
CA ASP A 455 -3.69 -4.48 -23.10
C ASP A 455 -2.39 -4.04 -22.41
N HIS A 456 -2.08 -4.59 -21.24
CA HIS A 456 -0.91 -4.24 -20.43
C HIS A 456 0.28 -5.21 -20.56
N THR A 457 0.11 -6.33 -21.27
CA THR A 457 1.20 -7.26 -21.58
C THR A 457 2.21 -6.54 -22.50
N GLN A 458 3.47 -6.40 -22.10
CA GLN A 458 4.48 -5.69 -22.91
C GLN A 458 5.18 -6.60 -23.90
N SER A 459 5.66 -7.75 -23.41
CA SER A 459 6.31 -8.75 -24.25
C SER A 459 6.07 -10.15 -23.72
N LEU A 460 6.17 -11.12 -24.62
CA LEU A 460 6.13 -12.54 -24.29
C LEU A 460 7.51 -13.12 -24.50
N ARG A 461 7.97 -13.91 -23.52
CA ARG A 461 9.25 -14.59 -23.62
C ARG A 461 9.05 -16.08 -23.55
N MET A 462 9.60 -16.77 -24.54
CA MET A 462 9.73 -18.20 -24.56
C MET A 462 11.12 -18.59 -24.07
N SER A 463 11.21 -19.62 -23.24
CA SER A 463 12.50 -20.19 -22.89
C SER A 463 12.42 -21.71 -22.83
N GLN A 464 13.48 -22.36 -23.30
CA GLN A 464 13.60 -23.82 -23.28
C GLN A 464 15.01 -24.19 -22.81
N GLY A 465 15.09 -24.91 -21.70
CA GLY A 465 16.36 -25.45 -21.19
C GLY A 465 16.82 -26.71 -21.96
N PRO A 466 18.09 -27.14 -21.80
CA PRO A 466 18.65 -28.29 -22.51
C PRO A 466 17.87 -29.61 -22.28
N ILE A 467 17.46 -29.87 -21.03
CA ILE A 467 16.70 -31.08 -20.68
C ILE A 467 15.24 -30.94 -21.13
N GLN A 468 14.67 -29.73 -21.08
CA GLN A 468 13.32 -29.45 -21.58
C GLN A 468 13.24 -29.70 -23.09
N ARG A 469 14.30 -29.36 -23.85
CA ARG A 469 14.41 -29.65 -25.28
C ARG A 469 14.30 -31.15 -25.59
N ARG A 470 14.93 -32.01 -24.79
CA ARG A 470 14.83 -33.48 -24.95
C ARG A 470 13.42 -34.00 -24.68
N LEU A 471 12.67 -33.36 -23.79
CA LEU A 471 11.31 -33.75 -23.43
C LEU A 471 10.22 -32.99 -24.21
N GLN A 472 10.60 -32.13 -25.17
CA GLN A 472 9.71 -31.25 -25.93
C GLN A 472 8.85 -30.34 -25.03
N LEU A 473 9.47 -29.79 -23.98
CA LEU A 473 8.84 -28.87 -23.05
C LEU A 473 9.39 -27.45 -23.23
N GLY A 474 8.60 -26.45 -22.86
CA GLY A 474 9.00 -25.04 -22.85
C GLY A 474 8.31 -24.25 -21.75
N ASP A 475 8.87 -23.11 -21.41
CA ASP A 475 8.28 -22.13 -20.50
C ASP A 475 7.83 -20.90 -21.29
N ILE A 476 6.71 -20.32 -20.88
CA ILE A 476 6.21 -19.03 -21.36
C ILE A 476 6.18 -18.02 -20.20
N ASN A 477 6.67 -16.82 -20.44
CA ASN A 477 6.67 -15.71 -19.49
C ASN A 477 5.98 -14.49 -20.10
N PHE A 478 5.06 -13.89 -19.34
CA PHE A 478 4.43 -12.62 -19.70
C PHE A 478 5.21 -11.53 -19.00
N ASP A 479 6.02 -10.81 -19.76
CA ASP A 479 6.80 -9.69 -19.26
C ASP A 479 5.87 -8.46 -19.21
N MET A 480 5.65 -7.95 -18.00
CA MET A 480 4.87 -6.74 -17.73
C MET A 480 5.75 -5.69 -17.05
N VAL A 481 5.31 -4.44 -17.09
CA VAL A 481 5.97 -3.35 -16.34
C VAL A 481 6.01 -3.73 -14.86
N ASN A 482 7.22 -3.81 -14.31
CA ASN A 482 7.49 -3.89 -12.89
C ASN A 482 7.06 -5.18 -12.16
N VAL A 483 6.69 -6.25 -12.89
CA VAL A 483 6.41 -7.56 -12.29
C VAL A 483 6.84 -8.70 -13.21
N GLN A 484 7.95 -9.36 -12.87
CA GLN A 484 8.50 -10.47 -13.67
C GLN A 484 8.24 -11.88 -13.09
N HIS A 485 7.78 -12.00 -11.84
CA HIS A 485 7.84 -13.29 -11.11
C HIS A 485 6.50 -14.04 -11.00
N TYR A 486 5.37 -13.41 -11.34
CA TYR A 486 4.04 -13.98 -11.11
C TYR A 486 3.37 -14.56 -12.37
N THR A 487 3.95 -14.32 -13.55
CA THR A 487 3.36 -14.65 -14.85
C THR A 487 4.03 -15.80 -15.61
N ARG A 488 5.03 -16.47 -15.01
CA ARG A 488 5.71 -17.59 -15.67
C ARG A 488 4.90 -18.89 -15.59
N HIS A 489 4.50 -19.43 -16.73
CA HIS A 489 4.06 -20.82 -16.83
C HIS A 489 5.24 -21.72 -17.26
N LYS A 490 5.47 -22.80 -16.51
CA LYS A 490 6.59 -23.72 -16.74
C LYS A 490 6.16 -25.02 -17.39
N ASN A 491 7.07 -25.67 -18.11
CA ASN A 491 6.99 -27.05 -18.59
C ASN A 491 5.73 -27.38 -19.42
N MET A 492 5.31 -26.48 -20.31
CA MET A 492 4.24 -26.74 -21.29
C MET A 492 4.78 -27.48 -22.51
N ALA A 493 3.88 -28.09 -23.31
CA ALA A 493 4.28 -28.70 -24.57
C ALA A 493 4.79 -27.62 -25.54
N ILE A 494 5.90 -27.89 -26.24
CA ILE A 494 6.58 -26.87 -27.05
C ILE A 494 5.70 -26.31 -28.19
N ASP A 495 4.91 -27.19 -28.81
CA ASP A 495 3.96 -26.89 -29.88
C ASP A 495 2.76 -26.06 -29.37
N GLU A 496 2.37 -26.23 -28.11
CA GLU A 496 1.38 -25.38 -27.47
C GLU A 496 1.96 -24.01 -27.18
N VAL A 497 3.18 -23.93 -26.62
CA VAL A 497 3.84 -22.65 -26.32
C VAL A 497 4.01 -21.80 -27.58
N GLU A 498 4.46 -22.39 -28.68
CA GLU A 498 4.58 -21.68 -29.97
C GLU A 498 3.23 -21.15 -30.45
N ARG A 499 2.18 -21.99 -30.44
CA ARG A 499 0.82 -21.55 -30.81
C ARG A 499 0.30 -20.43 -29.91
N MET A 500 0.54 -20.54 -28.61
CA MET A 500 0.08 -19.55 -27.63
C MET A 500 0.75 -18.19 -27.84
N ILE A 501 2.03 -18.13 -28.24
CA ILE A 501 2.70 -16.85 -28.53
C ILE A 501 2.01 -16.14 -29.70
N TRP A 502 1.67 -16.88 -30.76
CA TRP A 502 0.99 -16.29 -31.91
C TRP A 502 -0.43 -15.81 -31.57
N VAL A 503 -1.20 -16.67 -30.89
CA VAL A 503 -2.57 -16.32 -30.45
C VAL A 503 -2.54 -15.13 -29.50
N GLU A 504 -1.64 -15.14 -28.51
CA GLU A 504 -1.54 -14.05 -27.55
C GLU A 504 -1.07 -12.74 -28.19
N ASN A 505 -0.15 -12.78 -29.15
CA ASN A 505 0.26 -11.57 -29.85
C ASN A 505 -0.92 -10.94 -30.64
N ASP A 506 -1.78 -11.75 -31.23
CA ASP A 506 -3.01 -11.27 -31.89
C ASP A 506 -4.03 -10.73 -30.88
N LEU A 507 -4.27 -11.45 -29.77
CA LEU A 507 -5.19 -11.00 -28.72
C LEU A 507 -4.72 -9.72 -28.04
N THR A 508 -3.43 -9.60 -27.69
CA THR A 508 -2.85 -8.39 -27.11
C THR A 508 -2.90 -7.22 -28.09
N ALA A 509 -2.65 -7.44 -29.39
CA ALA A 509 -2.79 -6.41 -30.41
C ALA A 509 -4.24 -5.89 -30.49
N LYS A 510 -5.22 -6.80 -30.57
CA LYS A 510 -6.65 -6.44 -30.55
C LYS A 510 -7.05 -5.72 -29.26
N ALA A 511 -6.58 -6.20 -28.11
CA ALA A 511 -6.87 -5.61 -26.81
C ALA A 511 -6.33 -4.18 -26.67
N ARG A 512 -5.13 -3.89 -27.20
CA ARG A 512 -4.56 -2.54 -27.21
C ARG A 512 -5.33 -1.59 -28.13
N HIS A 513 -5.92 -2.09 -29.21
CA HIS A 513 -6.76 -1.29 -30.08
C HIS A 513 -8.12 -0.95 -29.45
N VAL A 514 -8.73 -1.90 -28.73
CA VAL A 514 -10.05 -1.73 -28.12
C VAL A 514 -9.98 -1.00 -26.77
N GLY A 515 -8.88 -1.14 -26.02
CA GLY A 515 -8.76 -0.63 -24.66
C GLY A 515 -9.54 -1.51 -23.68
N VAL A 516 -8.96 -2.64 -23.28
CA VAL A 516 -9.65 -3.62 -22.43
C VAL A 516 -9.81 -3.12 -21.00
N SER A 517 -8.80 -2.40 -20.48
CA SER A 517 -8.87 -1.76 -19.18
C SER A 517 -9.88 -0.62 -19.19
N GLU A 518 -10.73 -0.64 -18.17
CA GLU A 518 -11.79 0.34 -18.02
C GLU A 518 -11.21 1.73 -17.78
N SER A 519 -11.70 2.71 -18.53
CA SER A 519 -11.33 4.11 -18.31
C SER A 519 -11.89 4.60 -16.97
N ILE A 520 -11.36 5.71 -16.45
CA ILE A 520 -11.88 6.28 -15.20
C ILE A 520 -13.33 6.75 -15.37
N ASP A 521 -13.70 7.20 -16.56
CA ASP A 521 -15.05 7.69 -16.84
C ASP A 521 -16.05 6.52 -16.92
N ASP A 522 -15.70 5.44 -17.62
CA ASP A 522 -16.51 4.21 -17.65
C ASP A 522 -16.67 3.61 -16.24
N TRP A 523 -15.59 3.60 -15.46
CA TRP A 523 -15.62 3.16 -14.06
C TRP A 523 -16.61 3.98 -13.25
N ARG A 524 -16.57 5.32 -13.35
CA ARG A 524 -17.49 6.20 -12.64
C ARG A 524 -18.94 5.94 -13.03
N GLU A 525 -19.22 5.73 -14.31
CA GLU A 525 -20.56 5.41 -14.79
C GLU A 525 -21.09 4.09 -14.22
N ARG A 526 -20.24 3.06 -14.18
CA ARG A 526 -20.61 1.74 -13.65
C ARG A 526 -20.76 1.73 -12.14
N VAL A 527 -19.92 2.50 -11.45
CA VAL A 527 -19.85 2.52 -9.99
C VAL A 527 -20.88 3.44 -9.37
N ARG A 528 -21.36 4.48 -10.10
CA ARG A 528 -22.20 5.60 -9.62
C ARG A 528 -22.79 5.33 -8.25
N VAL A 529 -22.09 5.87 -7.24
CA VAL A 529 -22.50 5.93 -5.84
C VAL A 529 -23.58 6.98 -5.68
#